data_AF-A0A2X1MD48-F1
#
_entry.id   AF-A0A2X1MD48-F1
#
_cell.length_a   1.000
_cell.length_b   1.000
_cell.length_c   1.000
_cell.angle_alpha   90.00
_cell.angle_beta   90.00
_cell.angle_gamma   90.00
#
_symmetry.space_group_name_H-M   'P 1'
#
loop_
_entity.id
_entity.type
_entity.pdbx_description
1 polymer ?
#
loop_
_entity_poly.entity_id
_entity_poly.type
_entity_poly.pdbx_seq_one_letter_code
_entity_poly.pdbx_strand_id
1 'polypeptide(L)'
;MSPVFVFLDEDEMQRLNKAHLLKPYLTSRHQEINEWNRQQGSTESVLNLRRMTNIGTFRAYLNEYLRNHPRIRKDMTLMVRQLASR
;
A
#
# COMPACT_ATOMS: atom_id res chain seq x y z
N MET A 1 2.44 -17.62 12.12
CA MET A 1 2.57 -17.63 10.64
C MET A 1 3.15 -16.28 10.24
N SER A 2 4.41 -16.23 9.79
CA SER A 2 5.01 -14.96 9.36
C SER A 2 4.25 -14.43 8.15
N PRO A 3 3.95 -13.11 8.07
CA PRO A 3 3.32 -12.55 6.89
C PRO A 3 4.27 -12.73 5.71
N VAL A 4 3.84 -13.50 4.71
CA VAL A 4 4.59 -13.67 3.47
C VAL A 4 4.50 -12.35 2.69
N PHE A 5 5.64 -11.84 2.25
CA PHE A 5 5.70 -10.71 1.34
C PHE A 5 5.14 -11.13 -0.02
N VAL A 6 4.15 -10.39 -0.52
CA VAL A 6 3.52 -10.67 -1.81
C VAL A 6 3.37 -9.38 -2.59
N PHE A 7 3.70 -9.43 -3.88
CA PHE A 7 3.32 -8.38 -4.83
C PHE A 7 1.87 -8.57 -5.24
N LEU A 8 1.09 -7.50 -5.21
CA LEU A 8 -0.30 -7.57 -5.61
C LEU A 8 -0.41 -7.75 -7.12
N ASP A 9 -1.32 -8.60 -7.55
CA ASP A 9 -1.78 -8.69 -8.93
C ASP A 9 -2.99 -7.76 -9.18
N GLU A 10 -3.46 -7.72 -10.43
CA GLU A 10 -4.57 -6.85 -10.84
C GLU A 10 -5.90 -7.26 -10.18
N ASP A 11 -6.15 -8.55 -10.01
CA ASP A 11 -7.39 -9.07 -9.41
C ASP A 11 -7.46 -8.71 -7.91
N GLU A 12 -6.34 -8.87 -7.20
CA GLU A 12 -6.19 -8.43 -5.82
C GLU A 12 -6.39 -6.92 -5.69
N MET A 13 -5.82 -6.15 -6.61
CA MET A 13 -5.98 -4.68 -6.65
C MET A 13 -7.44 -4.28 -6.85
N GLN A 14 -8.14 -4.88 -7.80
CA GLN A 14 -9.56 -4.62 -8.04
C GLN A 14 -10.42 -4.98 -6.83
N ARG A 15 -10.13 -6.10 -6.17
CA ARG A 15 -10.82 -6.51 -4.93
C ARG A 15 -10.62 -5.48 -3.82
N LEU A 16 -9.38 -5.04 -3.60
CA LEU A 16 -9.03 -4.05 -2.57
C LEU A 16 -9.60 -2.67 -2.86
N ASN A 17 -9.77 -2.30 -4.14
CA ASN A 17 -10.33 -1.01 -4.55
C ASN A 17 -11.82 -0.83 -4.18
N LYS A 18 -12.50 -1.91 -3.78
CA LYS A 18 -13.87 -1.88 -3.23
C LYS A 18 -13.91 -1.39 -1.77
N ALA A 19 -12.78 -1.36 -1.07
CA ALA A 19 -12.70 -0.87 0.30
C ALA A 19 -12.67 0.67 0.33
N HIS A 20 -13.72 1.28 0.90
CA HIS A 20 -13.90 2.74 0.93
C HIS A 20 -12.70 3.50 1.50
N LEU A 21 -12.15 3.04 2.63
CA LEU A 21 -11.00 3.70 3.29
C LEU A 21 -9.71 3.61 2.46
N LEU A 22 -9.59 2.62 1.59
CA LEU A 22 -8.34 2.30 0.90
C LEU A 22 -8.35 2.78 -0.55
N LYS A 23 -9.53 2.96 -1.15
CA LYS A 23 -9.72 3.39 -2.54
C LYS A 23 -8.93 4.66 -2.92
N PRO A 24 -8.90 5.74 -2.12
CA PRO A 24 -8.10 6.92 -2.45
C PRO A 24 -6.59 6.61 -2.52
N TYR A 25 -6.09 5.81 -1.57
CA TYR A 25 -4.71 5.37 -1.55
C TYR A 25 -4.37 4.48 -2.76
N LEU A 26 -5.20 3.48 -3.06
CA LEU A 26 -4.95 2.55 -4.18
C LEU A 26 -4.93 3.29 -5.51
N THR A 27 -5.88 4.20 -5.72
CA THR A 27 -5.98 4.98 -6.96
C THR A 27 -4.74 5.85 -7.16
N SER A 28 -4.39 6.66 -6.16
CA SER A 28 -3.23 7.55 -6.24
C SER A 28 -1.91 6.77 -6.36
N ARG A 29 -1.74 5.71 -5.57
CA ARG A 29 -0.52 4.92 -5.57
C ARG A 29 -0.32 4.13 -6.86
N HIS A 30 -1.39 3.60 -7.44
CA HIS A 30 -1.34 2.93 -8.73
C HIS A 30 -0.93 3.89 -9.85
N GLN A 31 -1.48 5.11 -9.86
CA GLN A 31 -1.09 6.16 -10.81
C GLN A 31 0.39 6.54 -10.68
N GLU A 32 0.87 6.78 -9.46
CA GLU A 32 2.28 7.11 -9.19
C GLU A 32 3.23 6.00 -9.66
N ILE A 33 2.88 4.75 -9.38
CA ILE A 33 3.69 3.59 -9.79
C ILE A 33 3.72 3.48 -11.31
N ASN A 34 2.59 3.64 -11.99
CA ASN A 34 2.52 3.56 -13.45
C ASN A 34 3.30 4.69 -14.11
N GLU A 35 3.20 5.91 -13.58
CA GLU A 35 3.98 7.05 -14.07
C GLU A 35 5.48 6.83 -13.89
N TRP A 36 5.90 6.40 -12.71
CA TRP A 36 7.31 6.10 -12.45
C TRP A 36 7.83 4.97 -13.34
N ASN A 37 7.06 3.89 -13.51
CA ASN A 37 7.44 2.76 -14.36
C ASN A 37 7.56 3.17 -15.83
N ARG A 38 6.67 4.05 -16.33
CA ARG A 38 6.77 4.59 -17.70
C ARG A 38 8.04 5.41 -17.91
N GLN A 39 8.42 6.20 -16.91
CA GLN A 39 9.62 7.04 -16.99
C GLN A 39 10.92 6.24 -16.99
N GLN A 40 10.94 5.01 -16.47
CA GLN A 40 12.14 4.18 -16.46
C GLN A 40 12.48 3.50 -17.80
N GLY A 41 11.59 3.57 -18.79
CA GLY A 41 11.81 2.96 -20.10
C GLY A 41 11.90 1.43 -20.05
N SER A 42 12.64 0.84 -20.99
CA SER A 42 12.89 -0.60 -21.02
C SER A 42 13.90 -1.00 -19.94
N THR A 43 13.44 -1.77 -18.96
CA THR A 43 14.31 -2.40 -17.97
C THR A 43 14.62 -3.84 -18.36
N GLU A 44 15.85 -4.29 -18.12
CA GLU A 44 16.27 -5.69 -18.30
C GLU A 44 15.54 -6.64 -17.34
N SER A 45 15.07 -6.14 -16.20
CA SER A 45 14.39 -6.92 -15.17
C SER A 45 13.12 -6.25 -14.67
N VAL A 46 12.05 -7.04 -14.51
CA VAL A 46 10.79 -6.64 -13.89
C VAL A 46 10.97 -6.20 -12.43
N LEU A 47 12.05 -6.63 -11.77
CA LEU A 47 12.36 -6.25 -10.38
C LEU A 47 12.73 -4.76 -10.25
N ASN A 48 13.12 -4.10 -11.34
CA ASN A 48 13.39 -2.67 -11.35
C ASN A 48 12.11 -1.84 -11.47
N LEU A 49 10.96 -2.46 -11.76
CA LEU A 49 9.67 -1.79 -11.75
C LEU A 49 9.12 -1.73 -10.33
N ARG A 50 8.44 -0.63 -10.01
CA ARG A 50 7.67 -0.52 -8.77
C ARG A 50 6.40 -1.34 -8.89
N ARG A 51 6.06 -2.01 -7.79
CA ARG A 51 4.81 -2.78 -7.64
C ARG A 51 4.23 -2.55 -6.25
N MET A 52 2.91 -2.67 -6.13
CA MET A 52 2.24 -2.68 -4.83
C MET A 52 2.46 -4.02 -4.13
N THR A 53 2.46 -3.97 -2.80
CA THR A 53 2.65 -5.15 -1.96
C THR A 53 1.53 -5.25 -0.95
N ASN A 54 1.24 -6.47 -0.51
CA ASN A 54 0.27 -6.72 0.55
C ASN A 54 0.64 -5.97 1.85
N ILE A 55 1.92 -5.95 2.24
CA ILE A 55 2.41 -5.27 3.45
C ILE A 55 2.23 -3.75 3.34
N GLY A 56 2.66 -3.15 2.23
CA GLY A 56 2.54 -1.69 2.04
C GLY A 56 1.08 -1.24 2.03
N THR A 57 0.22 -2.04 1.40
CA THR A 57 -1.22 -1.79 1.29
C THR A 57 -1.94 -1.96 2.62
N PHE A 58 -1.60 -2.99 3.40
CA PHE A 58 -2.15 -3.17 4.74
C PHE A 58 -1.74 -2.03 5.69
N ARG A 59 -0.49 -1.55 5.60
CA ARG A 59 -0.04 -0.39 6.37
C ARG A 59 -0.82 0.88 6.02
N ALA A 60 -1.11 1.11 4.74
CA ALA A 60 -1.95 2.23 4.31
C ALA A 60 -3.38 2.12 4.88
N TYR A 61 -3.97 0.93 4.83
CA TYR A 61 -5.27 0.67 5.46
C TYR A 61 -5.26 0.99 6.95
N LEU A 62 -4.27 0.52 7.71
CA LEU A 62 -4.16 0.79 9.14
C LEU A 62 -4.02 2.28 9.43
N ASN A 63 -3.20 3.01 8.65
CA ASN A 63 -3.07 4.46 8.80
C ASN A 63 -4.41 5.17 8.61
N GLU A 64 -5.14 4.86 7.54
CA GLU A 64 -6.44 5.47 7.26
C GLU A 64 -7.49 5.10 8.31
N TYR A 65 -7.53 3.84 8.72
CA TYR A 65 -8.41 3.38 9.78
C TYR A 65 -8.16 4.15 11.09
N LEU A 66 -6.90 4.26 11.51
CA LEU A 66 -6.54 4.94 12.76
C LEU A 66 -6.79 6.45 12.68
N ARG A 67 -6.54 7.10 11.53
CA ARG A 67 -6.85 8.53 11.31
C ARG A 67 -8.34 8.84 11.43
N ASN A 68 -9.19 7.90 11.01
CA ASN A 68 -10.64 8.04 11.07
C ASN A 68 -11.24 7.54 12.39
N HIS A 69 -10.44 6.95 13.28
CA HIS A 69 -10.95 6.40 14.54
C HIS A 69 -11.29 7.52 15.55
N PRO A 70 -12.52 7.56 16.10
CA PRO A 70 -12.98 8.68 16.93
C PRO A 70 -12.26 8.77 18.28
N ARG A 71 -11.63 7.69 18.74
CA ARG A 71 -10.90 7.64 20.02
C ARG A 71 -9.39 7.89 19.88
N ILE A 72 -8.92 8.23 18.68
CA ILE A 72 -7.51 8.56 18.46
C ILE A 72 -7.34 10.08 18.42
N ARG A 73 -6.40 10.53 19.24
CA ARG A 73 -5.89 11.90 19.31
C ARG A 73 -5.28 12.31 17.98
N LYS A 74 -5.94 13.23 17.26
CA LYS A 74 -5.50 13.72 15.94
C LYS A 74 -4.44 14.83 16.03
N ASP A 75 -4.27 15.40 17.21
CA ASP A 75 -3.25 16.40 17.58
C ASP A 75 -1.86 15.80 17.82
N MET A 76 -1.74 14.46 17.83
CA MET A 76 -0.50 13.74 18.09
C MET A 76 0.05 13.03 16.86
N THR A 77 1.33 12.66 16.92
CA THR A 77 1.95 11.81 15.91
C THR A 77 1.31 10.42 15.89
N LEU A 78 0.94 9.97 14.70
CA LEU A 78 0.41 8.63 14.45
C LEU A 78 1.40 7.86 13.58
N MET A 79 1.76 6.65 14.00
CA MET A 79 2.70 5.79 13.27
C MET A 79 2.23 4.33 13.28
N VAL A 80 2.18 3.72 12.11
CA VAL A 80 2.04 2.26 11.95
C VAL A 80 3.40 1.68 11.58
N ARG A 81 3.90 0.77 12.43
CA ARG A 81 5.21 0.12 12.24
C ARG A 81 5.07 -1.41 12.29
N GLN A 82 5.73 -2.07 11.35
CA GLN A 82 5.98 -3.51 11.41
C GLN A 82 7.18 -3.76 12.34
N LEU A 83 6.99 -4.59 13.36
CA LEU A 83 8.06 -5.04 14.25
C LEU A 83 8.74 -6.28 13.65
N ALA A 84 9.99 -6.53 14.04
CA ALA A 84 10.68 -7.75 13.66
C ALA A 84 9.93 -8.97 14.21
N SER A 85 9.70 -9.96 13.35
CA SER A 85 9.24 -11.27 13.80
C SER A 85 10.39 -11.91 14.57
N ARG A 86 10.14 -12.29 15.83
CA ARG A 86 11.08 -13.15 16.58
C ARG A 86 11.10 -14.55 15.98
#